data_AF-A0A975W4A9-F1
#
_entry.id   AF-A0A975W4A9-F1
#
_cell.length_a   1.000
_cell.length_b   1.000
_cell.length_c   1.000
_cell.angle_alpha   90.00
_cell.angle_beta   90.00
_cell.angle_gamma   90.00
#
_symmetry.space_group_name_H-M   'P 1'
#
loop_
_entity.id
_entity.type
_entity.pdbx_description
1 polymer ?
#
loop_
_entity_poly.entity_id
_entity_poly.type
_entity_poly.pdbx_seq_one_letter_code
_entity_poly.pdbx_strand_id
1 'polypeptide(L)'
;MQREEAREALASLLDNINAINAAHISMKCPAHRGGLTASLEVTLVAGRLHMHCMCGCTQDQILAAVYGPRQEERPMDRFDEFINALAA
;
A
#
# COMPACT_ATOMS: atom_id res chain seq x y z
N MET A 1 7.64 -14.47 -8.33
CA MET A 1 6.59 -14.40 -9.36
C MET A 1 5.23 -14.09 -8.73
N GLN A 2 4.52 -15.03 -8.09
CA GLN A 2 3.14 -14.79 -7.60
C GLN A 2 2.97 -13.68 -6.53
N ARG A 3 4.03 -13.32 -5.77
CA ARG A 3 4.00 -12.20 -4.80
C ARG A 3 4.13 -10.83 -5.49
N GLU A 4 4.95 -10.76 -6.54
CA GLU A 4 5.11 -9.57 -7.36
C GLU A 4 3.76 -9.20 -7.99
N GLU A 5 3.09 -10.19 -8.58
CA GLU A 5 1.78 -10.03 -9.23
C GLU A 5 0.71 -9.51 -8.27
N ALA A 6 0.64 -10.06 -7.04
CA ALA A 6 -0.31 -9.60 -6.02
C ALA A 6 -0.02 -8.16 -5.55
N ARG A 7 1.27 -7.81 -5.45
CA ARG A 7 1.71 -6.46 -5.08
C ARG A 7 1.38 -5.46 -6.18
N GLU A 8 1.72 -5.76 -7.43
CA GLU A 8 1.48 -4.90 -8.58
C GLU A 8 -0.02 -4.71 -8.84
N ALA A 9 -0.81 -5.78 -8.74
CA ALA A 9 -2.26 -5.70 -8.90
C ALA A 9 -2.90 -4.82 -7.82
N LEU A 10 -2.46 -4.95 -6.56
CA LEU A 10 -3.00 -4.13 -5.48
C LEU A 10 -2.54 -2.67 -5.61
N ALA A 11 -1.27 -2.42 -5.96
CA ALA A 11 -0.77 -1.07 -6.23
C ALA A 11 -1.58 -0.39 -7.34
N SER A 12 -1.77 -1.07 -8.47
CA SER A 12 -2.54 -0.55 -9.60
C SER A 12 -3.98 -0.20 -9.21
N LEU A 13 -4.63 -1.03 -8.38
CA LEU A 13 -5.97 -0.73 -7.87
C LEU A 13 -6.00 0.51 -6.98
N LEU A 14 -5.05 0.62 -6.06
CA LEU A 14 -4.97 1.74 -5.11
C LEU A 14 -4.63 3.05 -5.83
N ASP A 15 -3.78 3.02 -6.85
CA ASP A 15 -3.42 4.19 -7.66
C ASP A 15 -4.61 4.71 -8.49
N ASN A 16 -5.56 3.83 -8.84
CA ASN A 16 -6.75 4.17 -9.63
C ASN A 16 -8.03 4.29 -8.79
N ILE A 17 -7.92 4.32 -7.46
CA ILE A 17 -9.07 4.26 -6.55
C ILE A 17 -10.10 5.37 -6.78
N ASN A 18 -9.66 6.55 -7.22
CA ASN A 18 -10.52 7.71 -7.50
C ASN A 18 -11.38 7.53 -8.76
N ALA A 19 -11.01 6.62 -9.66
CA ALA A 19 -11.78 6.28 -10.86
C ALA A 19 -12.76 5.13 -10.63
N ILE A 20 -12.71 4.48 -9.46
CA ILE A 20 -13.50 3.29 -9.15
C ILE A 20 -14.65 3.70 -8.21
N ASN A 21 -15.89 3.66 -8.72
CA ASN A 21 -17.07 3.98 -7.92
C ASN A 21 -17.36 2.89 -6.85
N ALA A 22 -17.20 1.63 -7.24
CA ALA A 22 -17.29 0.49 -6.34
C ALA A 22 -16.51 -0.71 -6.89
N ALA A 23 -15.89 -1.50 -6.00
CA ALA A 23 -15.24 -2.75 -6.36
C ALA A 23 -15.23 -3.71 -5.17
N HIS A 24 -15.28 -5.02 -5.45
CA HIS A 24 -15.02 -6.06 -4.48
C HIS A 24 -14.14 -7.13 -5.14
N ILE A 25 -12.92 -7.29 -4.64
CA ILE A 25 -11.89 -8.14 -5.25
C ILE A 25 -11.26 -9.01 -4.18
N SER A 26 -11.14 -10.30 -4.48
CA SER A 26 -10.38 -11.25 -3.68
C SER A 26 -9.05 -11.54 -4.36
N MET A 27 -7.95 -11.33 -3.65
CA MET A 27 -6.59 -11.56 -4.17
C MET A 27 -5.67 -12.15 -3.09
N LYS A 28 -4.42 -12.43 -3.41
CA LYS A 28 -3.45 -12.86 -2.39
C LYS A 28 -2.98 -11.67 -1.58
N CYS A 29 -2.90 -11.82 -0.26
CA CYS A 29 -2.36 -10.79 0.61
C CYS A 29 -0.83 -10.66 0.41
N PRO A 30 -0.30 -9.49 0.01
CA PRO A 30 1.12 -9.30 -0.27
C PRO A 30 2.00 -9.30 1.01
N ALA A 31 1.40 -9.15 2.19
CA ALA A 31 2.11 -9.09 3.47
C ALA A 31 2.62 -10.47 3.96
N HIS A 32 2.06 -11.59 3.49
CA HIS A 32 2.55 -12.91 3.87
C HIS A 32 3.80 -13.31 3.10
N ARG A 33 4.84 -13.71 3.84
CA ARG A 33 6.16 -14.08 3.29
C ARG A 33 6.31 -15.54 2.87
N GLY A 34 5.26 -16.34 3.00
CA GLY A 34 5.27 -17.75 2.60
C GLY A 34 4.26 -18.53 3.42
N GLY A 35 3.47 -19.36 2.74
CA GLY A 35 2.49 -20.25 3.36
C GLY A 35 1.06 -19.88 3.01
N LEU A 36 0.50 -20.66 2.09
CA LEU A 36 -0.93 -20.98 1.93
C LEU A 36 -1.89 -19.80 1.71
N THR A 37 -2.40 -19.67 0.47
CA THR A 37 -3.75 -19.16 0.11
C THR A 37 -4.33 -18.01 0.94
N ALA A 38 -3.50 -17.09 1.45
CA ALA A 38 -3.95 -16.02 2.32
C ALA A 38 -4.72 -15.01 1.47
N SER A 39 -6.04 -15.12 1.49
CA SER A 39 -6.94 -14.25 0.75
C SER A 39 -7.04 -12.90 1.42
N LEU A 40 -6.86 -11.86 0.62
CA LEU A 40 -7.15 -10.48 0.91
C LEU A 40 -8.42 -10.11 0.15
N GLU A 41 -9.44 -9.68 0.88
CA GLU A 41 -10.60 -9.03 0.30
C GLU A 41 -10.39 -7.52 0.32
N VAL A 42 -10.53 -6.91 -0.85
CA VAL A 42 -10.46 -5.47 -1.05
C VAL A 42 -11.83 -5.01 -1.50
N THR A 43 -12.45 -4.17 -0.68
CA THR A 43 -13.76 -3.58 -0.97
C THR A 43 -13.62 -2.07 -1.03
N LEU A 44 -14.09 -1.49 -2.13
CA LEU A 44 -14.22 -0.05 -2.31
C LEU A 44 -15.70 0.27 -2.44
N VAL A 45 -16.25 1.04 -1.51
CA VAL A 45 -17.66 1.50 -1.57
C VAL A 45 -17.72 2.92 -1.03
N ALA A 46 -18.37 3.82 -1.78
CA ALA A 46 -18.56 5.23 -1.40
C ALA A 46 -17.27 5.95 -1.00
N GLY A 47 -16.19 5.72 -1.76
CA GLY A 47 -14.86 6.29 -1.51
C GLY A 47 -14.14 5.71 -0.28
N ARG A 48 -14.70 4.68 0.36
CA ARG A 48 -14.08 4.00 1.51
C ARG A 48 -13.45 2.70 1.08
N LEU A 49 -12.15 2.60 1.33
CA LEU A 49 -11.36 1.39 1.13
C LEU A 49 -11.39 0.54 2.39
N HIS A 50 -11.84 -0.69 2.25
CA HIS A 50 -11.78 -1.72 3.28
C HIS A 50 -10.90 -2.87 2.77
N MET A 51 -9.89 -3.22 3.56
CA MET A 51 -9.00 -4.34 3.28
C MET A 51 -9.08 -5.34 4.43
N HIS A 52 -9.50 -6.57 4.14
CA HIS A 52 -9.59 -7.64 5.11
C HIS A 52 -8.75 -8.83 4.69
N CYS A 53 -7.70 -9.12 5.46
CA CYS A 53 -6.92 -10.33 5.28
C CYS A 53 -7.46 -11.44 6.19
N MET A 54 -7.82 -12.59 5.59
CA MET A 54 -8.34 -13.76 6.33
C MET A 54 -7.34 -14.36 7.32
N CYS A 55 -6.05 -14.02 7.18
CA CYS A 55 -4.97 -14.46 8.07
C CYS A 55 -4.56 -13.40 9.10
N GLY A 56 -5.27 -12.27 9.17
CA GLY A 56 -5.11 -11.28 10.22
C GLY A 56 -4.07 -10.18 9.97
N CYS A 57 -3.52 -10.05 8.75
CA CYS A 57 -2.67 -8.90 8.44
C CYS A 57 -3.45 -7.58 8.58
N THR A 58 -2.82 -6.61 9.23
CA THR A 58 -3.40 -5.27 9.38
C THR A 58 -3.29 -4.49 8.07
N GLN A 59 -4.14 -3.47 7.92
CA GLN A 59 -4.11 -2.58 6.77
C GLN A 59 -2.72 -1.92 6.58
N ASP A 60 -2.07 -1.49 7.65
CA ASP A 60 -0.72 -0.89 7.57
C ASP A 60 0.33 -1.91 7.11
N GLN A 61 0.26 -3.17 7.54
CA GLN A 61 1.17 -4.23 7.07
C GLN A 61 0.98 -4.51 5.58
N ILE A 62 -0.28 -4.51 5.11
CA ILE A 62 -0.61 -4.71 3.70
C ILE A 62 -0.08 -3.55 2.86
N LEU A 63 -0.35 -2.31 3.28
CA LEU A 63 0.14 -1.11 2.59
C LEU A 63 1.67 -1.05 2.59
N ALA A 64 2.33 -1.41 3.70
CA ALA A 64 3.79 -1.47 3.79
C ALA A 64 4.39 -2.53 2.85
N ALA A 65 3.69 -3.64 2.62
CA ALA A 65 4.11 -4.65 1.65
C ALA A 65 3.96 -4.19 0.20
N VAL A 66 3.03 -3.26 -0.09
CA VAL A 66 2.79 -2.72 -1.42
C VAL A 66 3.74 -1.57 -1.75
N TYR A 67 3.73 -0.53 -0.93
CA TYR A 67 4.46 0.72 -1.17
C TYR A 67 5.85 0.76 -0.51
N GLY A 68 6.23 -0.30 0.21
CA GLY A 68 7.36 -0.27 1.14
C GLY A 68 6.91 0.30 2.49
N PRO A 69 7.76 0.21 3.55
CA PRO A 69 7.47 0.94 4.77
C PRO A 69 7.21 2.39 4.37
N ARG A 70 6.08 2.98 4.83
CA ARG A 70 5.87 4.42 4.69
C ARG A 70 7.19 5.03 5.09
N GLN A 71 7.84 5.77 4.19
CA GLN A 71 8.95 6.60 4.60
C GLN A 71 8.33 7.50 5.65
N GLU A 72 8.58 7.20 6.93
CA GLU A 72 8.53 8.20 7.98
C GLU A 72 9.26 9.37 7.38
N GLU A 73 8.54 10.46 7.20
CA GLU A 73 9.11 11.72 6.80
C GLU A 73 10.36 11.92 7.68
N ARG A 74 11.54 11.93 7.07
CA ARG A 74 12.61 12.78 7.55
C ARG A 74 12.58 14.04 6.70
N PRO A 75 11.81 15.07 7.06
CA PRO A 75 11.92 16.37 6.44
C PRO A 75 12.78 17.24 7.35
N MET A 76 14.11 17.17 7.28
CA MET A 76 14.95 18.29 7.77
C MET A 76 16.21 18.50 6.94
N ASP A 77 16.89 17.44 6.48
CA ASP A 77 18.19 17.62 5.84
C ASP A 77 18.12 18.46 4.54
N ARG A 78 17.07 18.29 3.72
CA ARG A 78 16.98 18.96 2.42
C ARG A 78 16.52 20.43 2.49
N PHE A 79 15.77 20.80 3.53
CA PHE A 79 15.39 22.21 3.76
C PHE A 79 16.55 22.99 4.38
N ASP A 80 17.28 22.39 5.32
CA ASP A 80 18.46 23.02 5.92
C ASP A 80 19.59 23.21 4.87
N GLU A 81 19.76 22.26 3.95
CA GLU A 81 20.72 22.40 2.84
C GLU A 81 20.36 23.56 1.91
N PHE A 82 19.06 23.76 1.63
CA PHE A 82 18.57 24.88 0.83
C PHE A 82 18.76 26.24 1.52
N ILE A 83 18.46 26.33 2.82
CA ILE A 83 18.65 27.56 3.60
C ILE A 83 20.14 27.91 3.71
N ASN A 84 21.01 26.93 3.96
CA ASN A 84 22.46 27.15 4.01
C ASN A 84 23.04 27.58 2.65
N ALA A 85 22.51 27.07 1.53
CA ALA A 85 22.92 27.49 0.19
C ALA A 85 22.50 28.92 -0.17
N LEU A 86 21.44 29.47 0.46
CA LEU A 86 21.02 30.86 0.29
C LEU A 86 21.76 31.83 1.24
N ALA A 87 22.36 31.30 2.31
CA ALA A 87 23.10 32.07 3.30
C ALA A 87 24.63 32.15 2.99
N ALA A 88 25.09 31.47 1.94
CA ALA A 88 26.47 31.48 1.44
C ALA A 88 26.61 32.41 0.22
#